data_AF-A0A4V1SZ85-F1
#
_entry.id   AF-A0A4V1SZ85-F1
#
_cell.length_a   1.000
_cell.length_b   1.000
_cell.length_c   1.000
_cell.angle_alpha   90.00
_cell.angle_beta   90.00
_cell.angle_gamma   90.00
#
_symmetry.space_group_name_H-M   'P 1'
#
loop_
_entity.id
_entity.type
_entity.pdbx_description
1 polymer ?
#
loop_
_entity_poly.entity_id
_entity_poly.type
_entity_poly.pdbx_seq_one_letter_code
_entity_poly.pdbx_strand_id
1 'polypeptide(L)'
;DATNILLGSSDAATQYFKRTTTDSLANKFRPVVHQSLDKVGASQYYSQAATAYNKVPFTSGKVDPDIENYVTQKAISGLFTEIAQQELQIRQNISSRPTALLQKVFGYAAKAK
;
A
#
# COMPACT_ATOMS: atom_id res chain seq x y z
N ASP A 1 1.26 -13.67 17.85
CA ASP A 1 0.92 -13.03 16.57
C ASP A 1 -0.50 -13.30 16.07
N ALA A 2 -0.90 -14.54 15.80
CA ALA A 2 -2.23 -14.83 15.23
C ALA A 2 -3.40 -14.27 16.06
N THR A 3 -3.33 -14.37 17.40
CA THR A 3 -4.35 -13.80 18.31
C THR A 3 -4.42 -12.28 18.19
N ASN A 4 -3.28 -11.59 18.07
CA ASN A 4 -3.24 -10.13 17.94
C ASN A 4 -3.78 -9.70 16.57
N ILE A 5 -3.49 -10.47 15.52
CA ILE A 5 -4.07 -10.25 14.18
C ILE A 5 -5.59 -10.44 14.24
N LEU A 6 -6.08 -11.48 14.92
CA LEU A 6 -7.51 -11.79 14.93
C LEU A 6 -8.31 -10.85 15.84
N LEU A 7 -7.84 -10.61 17.07
CA LEU A 7 -8.57 -9.90 18.12
C LEU A 7 -8.17 -8.42 18.28
N GLY A 8 -7.13 -7.97 17.57
CA GLY A 8 -6.61 -6.61 17.64
C GLY A 8 -7.51 -5.55 17.00
N SER A 9 -6.86 -4.48 16.52
CA SER A 9 -7.53 -3.39 15.80
C SER A 9 -8.22 -3.89 14.52
N SER A 10 -9.12 -3.06 13.97
CA SER A 10 -9.87 -3.41 12.76
C SER A 10 -9.00 -3.61 11.50
N ASP A 11 -7.74 -3.19 11.55
CA ASP A 11 -6.74 -3.29 10.49
C ASP A 11 -5.53 -4.16 10.88
N ALA A 12 -5.63 -4.96 11.96
CA ALA A 12 -4.49 -5.68 12.51
C ALA A 12 -3.84 -6.66 11.52
N ALA A 13 -4.61 -7.28 10.63
CA ALA A 13 -4.07 -8.13 9.57
C ALA A 13 -3.34 -7.30 8.51
N THR A 14 -3.91 -6.15 8.13
CA THR A 14 -3.29 -5.20 7.22
C THR A 14 -1.95 -4.70 7.74
N GLN A 15 -1.88 -4.32 9.03
CA GLN A 15 -0.63 -3.87 9.63
C GLN A 15 0.43 -4.96 9.65
N TYR A 16 0.02 -6.20 9.92
CA TYR A 16 0.91 -7.36 9.83
C TYR A 16 1.46 -7.52 8.40
N PHE A 17 0.60 -7.51 7.38
CA PHE A 17 1.05 -7.61 5.99
C PHE A 17 1.94 -6.45 5.59
N LYS A 18 1.60 -5.22 5.96
CA LYS A 18 2.42 -4.04 5.69
C LYS A 18 3.83 -4.21 6.23
N ARG A 19 3.98 -4.64 7.49
CA ARG A 19 5.31 -4.87 8.09
C ARG A 19 6.09 -6.00 7.44
N THR A 20 5.42 -7.07 7.01
CA THR A 20 6.08 -8.31 6.59
C THR A 20 6.29 -8.44 5.08
N THR A 21 5.60 -7.63 4.29
CA THR A 21 5.57 -7.81 2.82
C THR A 21 5.95 -6.57 2.02
N THR A 22 6.03 -5.37 2.62
CA THR A 22 6.26 -4.11 1.88
C THR A 22 7.48 -4.17 0.96
N ASP A 23 8.63 -4.66 1.45
CA ASP A 23 9.86 -4.69 0.63
C ASP A 23 9.74 -5.65 -0.56
N SER A 24 9.13 -6.81 -0.34
CA SER A 24 8.87 -7.79 -1.40
C SER A 24 7.86 -7.26 -2.42
N LEU A 25 6.82 -6.55 -1.95
CA LEU A 25 5.87 -5.87 -2.84
C LEU A 25 6.56 -4.77 -3.64
N ALA A 26 7.41 -3.95 -3.03
CA ALA A 26 8.15 -2.91 -3.72
C ALA A 26 8.96 -3.48 -4.87
N ASN A 27 9.73 -4.54 -4.64
CA ASN A 27 10.51 -5.20 -5.68
C ASN A 27 9.64 -5.73 -6.83
N LYS A 28 8.43 -6.22 -6.54
CA LYS A 28 7.50 -6.71 -7.57
C LYS A 28 6.75 -5.60 -8.29
N PHE A 29 6.46 -4.49 -7.62
CA PHE A 29 5.66 -3.40 -8.16
C PHE A 29 6.49 -2.43 -8.99
N ARG A 30 7.77 -2.22 -8.64
CA ARG A 30 8.68 -1.34 -9.38
C ARG A 30 8.64 -1.51 -10.91
N PRO A 31 8.79 -2.73 -11.50
CA PRO A 31 8.75 -2.87 -12.95
C PRO A 31 7.39 -2.50 -13.57
N VAL A 32 6.29 -2.75 -12.85
CA VAL A 32 4.93 -2.39 -13.30
C VAL A 32 4.74 -0.87 -13.27
N VAL A 33 5.22 -0.23 -12.21
CA VAL A 33 5.19 1.23 -12.05
C VAL A 33 6.05 1.90 -13.12
N HIS A 34 7.27 1.41 -13.32
CA HIS A 34 8.19 1.86 -14.36
C HIS A 34 7.51 1.82 -15.74
N GLN A 35 6.98 0.67 -16.13
CA GLN A 35 6.29 0.51 -17.41
C GLN A 35 5.07 1.44 -17.54
N SER A 36 4.33 1.66 -16.45
CA SER A 36 3.16 2.54 -16.45
C SER A 36 3.54 4.02 -16.60
N LEU A 37 4.62 4.46 -15.94
CA LEU A 37 5.15 5.82 -16.05
C LEU A 37 5.74 6.09 -17.42
N ASP A 38 6.50 5.14 -17.96
CA ASP A 38 7.14 5.25 -19.27
C ASP A 38 6.12 5.30 -20.40
N LYS A 39 5.05 4.49 -20.31
CA LYS A 39 3.96 4.47 -21.29
C LYS A 39 3.35 5.85 -21.52
N VAL A 40 3.34 6.71 -20.50
CA VAL A 40 2.78 8.07 -20.56
C VAL A 40 3.85 9.16 -20.54
N GLY A 41 5.14 8.79 -20.60
CA GLY A 41 6.27 9.71 -20.53
C GLY A 41 6.43 10.43 -19.18
N ALA A 42 5.71 10.01 -18.13
CA ALA A 42 5.67 10.73 -16.84
C ALA A 42 7.06 10.79 -16.19
N SER A 43 7.85 9.72 -16.27
CA SER A 43 9.22 9.71 -15.76
C SER A 43 10.08 10.79 -16.42
N GLN A 44 10.00 10.91 -17.75
CA GLN A 44 10.76 11.89 -18.52
C GLN A 44 10.32 13.33 -18.22
N TYR A 45 9.01 13.60 -18.25
CA TYR A 45 8.49 14.94 -18.00
C TYR A 45 8.78 15.41 -16.57
N TYR A 46 8.63 14.53 -15.59
CA TYR A 46 8.95 14.84 -14.21
C TYR A 46 10.45 15.12 -14.05
N SER A 47 11.32 14.27 -14.60
CA SER A 47 12.77 14.44 -14.50
C SER A 47 13.24 15.77 -15.10
N GLN A 48 12.68 16.18 -16.24
CA GLN A 48 12.96 17.47 -16.86
C GLN A 48 12.51 18.63 -15.96
N ALA A 49 11.30 18.57 -15.42
CA ALA A 49 10.76 19.61 -14.54
C ALA A 49 11.56 19.72 -13.23
N ALA A 50 11.86 18.59 -12.57
CA ALA A 50 12.65 18.53 -11.35
C ALA A 50 14.07 19.04 -11.57
N THR A 51 14.70 18.68 -12.70
CA THR A 51 16.02 19.18 -13.07
C THR A 51 16.01 20.69 -13.31
N ALA A 52 14.98 21.22 -13.98
CA ALA A 52 14.82 22.65 -14.18
C ALA A 52 14.63 23.38 -12.84
N TYR A 53 13.78 22.86 -11.96
CA TYR A 53 13.58 23.38 -10.60
C TYR A 53 14.90 23.43 -9.82
N ASN A 54 15.67 22.34 -9.83
CA ASN A 54 16.94 22.23 -9.12
C ASN A 54 18.06 23.17 -9.61
N LYS A 55 17.89 23.78 -10.80
CA LYS A 55 18.84 24.77 -11.35
C LYS A 55 18.55 26.19 -10.89
N VAL A 56 17.37 26.45 -10.32
CA VAL A 56 17.00 27.79 -9.86
C VAL A 56 17.75 28.09 -8.55
N PRO A 57 18.53 29.19 -8.48
CA PRO A 57 19.18 29.58 -7.23
C PRO A 57 18.13 29.97 -6.18
N PHE A 58 18.45 29.75 -4.90
CA PHE A 58 17.60 30.05 -3.73
C PHE A 58 16.33 29.19 -3.56
N THR A 59 16.21 28.06 -4.26
CA THR A 59 15.16 27.07 -3.96
C THR A 59 15.36 26.46 -2.58
N SER A 60 14.27 26.26 -1.84
CA SER A 60 14.26 25.77 -0.43
C SER A 60 14.69 24.30 -0.25
N GLY A 61 15.17 23.64 -1.30
CA GLY A 61 15.67 22.26 -1.26
C GLY A 61 15.75 21.69 -2.67
N LYS A 62 16.60 20.66 -2.87
CA LYS A 62 16.64 19.91 -4.12
C LYS A 62 15.58 18.81 -4.12
N VAL A 63 14.96 18.59 -5.27
CA VAL A 63 14.00 17.52 -5.51
C VAL A 63 14.70 16.36 -6.21
N ASP A 64 14.38 15.12 -5.84
CA ASP A 64 14.84 13.93 -6.55
C ASP A 64 14.20 13.89 -7.95
N PRO A 65 14.96 13.89 -9.05
CA PRO A 65 14.41 13.85 -10.40
C PRO A 65 13.85 12.46 -10.80
N ASP A 66 14.09 11.41 -10.00
CA ASP A 66 13.50 10.09 -10.20
C ASP A 66 12.20 9.94 -9.37
N ILE A 67 11.06 9.91 -10.06
CA ILE A 67 9.74 9.77 -9.44
C ILE A 67 9.36 8.31 -9.15
N GLU A 68 10.07 7.33 -9.73
CA GLU A 68 9.64 5.92 -9.75
C GLU A 68 9.50 5.36 -8.34
N ASN A 69 10.49 5.62 -7.48
CA ASN A 69 10.47 5.15 -6.10
C ASN A 69 9.29 5.76 -5.32
N TYR A 70 9.06 7.06 -5.48
CA TYR A 70 7.95 7.75 -4.82
C TYR A 70 6.59 7.16 -5.26
N VAL A 71 6.38 7.01 -6.56
CA VAL A 71 5.13 6.45 -7.10
C VAL A 71 4.94 5.00 -6.65
N THR A 72 6.01 4.20 -6.62
CA THR A 72 5.97 2.82 -6.12
C THR A 72 5.48 2.77 -4.68
N GLN A 73 6.07 3.58 -3.80
CA GLN A 73 5.66 3.62 -2.39
C GLN A 73 4.23 4.12 -2.19
N LYS A 74 3.78 5.08 -3.03
CA LYS A 74 2.39 5.53 -3.04
C LYS A 74 1.42 4.46 -3.52
N ALA A 75 1.76 3.72 -4.57
CA ALA A 75 0.95 2.61 -5.06
C ALA A 75 0.77 1.52 -4.00
N ILE A 76 1.86 1.13 -3.32
CA ILE A 76 1.82 0.15 -2.24
C ILE A 76 1.01 0.67 -1.05
N SER A 77 1.16 1.96 -0.72
CA SER A 77 0.35 2.58 0.34
C SER A 77 -1.14 2.54 0.00
N GLY A 78 -1.51 2.85 -1.24
CA GLY A 78 -2.89 2.75 -1.73
C GLY A 78 -3.42 1.33 -1.69
N LEU A 79 -2.61 0.34 -2.06
CA LEU A 79 -2.97 -1.07 -1.93
C LEU A 79 -3.32 -1.45 -0.48
N PHE A 80 -2.50 -1.02 0.50
CA PHE A 80 -2.82 -1.29 1.90
C PHE A 80 -4.04 -0.54 2.41
N THR A 81 -4.35 0.64 1.86
CA THR A 81 -5.61 1.33 2.12
C THR A 81 -6.81 0.49 1.68
N GLU A 82 -6.77 -0.11 0.49
CA GLU A 82 -7.84 -0.98 -0.01
C GLU A 82 -7.93 -2.30 0.79
N ILE A 83 -6.79 -2.89 1.16
CA ILE A 83 -6.77 -4.09 2.01
C ILE A 83 -7.38 -3.80 3.38
N ALA A 84 -7.08 -2.65 4.00
CA ALA A 84 -7.68 -2.26 5.27
C ALA A 84 -9.20 -2.12 5.18
N GLN A 85 -9.71 -1.54 4.09
CA GLN A 85 -11.15 -1.44 3.84
C GLN A 85 -11.78 -2.84 3.71
N GLN A 86 -11.16 -3.75 2.95
CA GLN A 86 -11.67 -5.12 2.82
C GLN A 86 -11.61 -5.90 4.13
N GLU A 87 -10.55 -5.73 4.92
CA GLU A 87 -10.43 -6.33 6.26
C GLU A 87 -11.56 -5.84 7.18
N LEU A 88 -11.84 -4.53 7.18
CA LEU A 88 -12.94 -3.95 7.93
C LEU A 88 -14.28 -4.59 7.55
N GLN A 89 -14.52 -4.77 6.25
CA GLN A 89 -15.73 -5.46 5.75
C GLN A 89 -15.82 -6.90 6.25
N ILE A 90 -14.73 -7.67 6.19
CA ILE A 90 -14.69 -9.05 6.71
C ILE A 90 -15.00 -9.09 8.21
N ARG A 91 -14.49 -8.11 8.98
CA ARG A 91 -14.72 -8.03 10.42
C ARG A 91 -16.16 -7.68 10.77
N GLN A 92 -16.74 -6.69 10.09
CA GLN A 92 -18.08 -6.17 10.41
C GLN A 92 -19.21 -6.99 9.81
N ASN A 93 -19.04 -7.52 8.60
CA ASN A 93 -20.13 -8.09 7.81
C ASN A 93 -19.90 -9.59 7.55
N ILE A 94 -20.84 -10.43 7.99
CA ILE A 94 -20.75 -11.88 7.77
C ILE A 94 -20.85 -12.25 6.28
N SER A 95 -21.59 -11.48 5.49
CA SER A 95 -21.70 -11.65 4.03
C SER A 95 -20.38 -11.41 3.31
N SER A 96 -19.49 -10.59 3.88
CA SER A 96 -18.15 -10.32 3.37
C SER A 96 -17.14 -11.43 3.69
N ARG A 97 -17.59 -12.56 4.27
CA ARG A 97 -16.79 -13.75 4.60
C ARG A 97 -17.14 -14.87 3.62
N PRO A 98 -16.54 -14.90 2.42
CA PRO A 98 -16.96 -15.80 1.34
C PRO A 98 -16.63 -17.28 1.62
N THR A 99 -15.72 -17.56 2.55
CA THR A 99 -15.29 -18.93 2.85
C THR A 99 -15.72 -19.38 4.24
N ALA A 100 -15.97 -20.69 4.39
CA ALA A 100 -16.29 -21.29 5.69
C ALA A 100 -15.18 -21.04 6.74
N LEU A 101 -13.91 -20.98 6.30
CA LEU A 101 -12.79 -20.66 7.17
C LEU A 101 -12.89 -19.24 7.72
N LEU A 102 -13.13 -18.25 6.86
CA LEU A 102 -13.29 -16.86 7.28
C LEU A 102 -14.49 -16.68 8.21
N GLN A 103 -15.61 -17.34 7.91
CA GLN A 103 -16.80 -17.33 8.77
C GLN A 103 -16.49 -17.92 10.16
N LYS A 104 -15.78 -19.05 10.23
CA LYS A 104 -15.42 -19.69 11.50
C LYS A 104 -14.44 -18.83 12.31
N VAL A 105 -13.38 -18.34 11.69
CA VAL A 105 -12.31 -17.57 12.36
C VAL A 105 -12.83 -16.22 12.87
N PHE A 106 -13.50 -15.45 12.02
CA PHE A 106 -14.05 -14.14 12.42
C PHE A 106 -15.35 -14.26 13.21
N GLY A 107 -16.08 -15.38 13.09
CA GLY A 107 -17.21 -15.71 13.96
C GLY A 107 -16.77 -16.01 15.38
N TYR A 108 -15.64 -16.72 15.57
CA TYR A 108 -15.01 -16.88 16.88
C TYR A 108 -14.57 -15.53 17.46
N ALA A 109 -13.89 -14.70 16.67
CA ALA A 109 -13.42 -13.39 17.10
C ALA A 109 -14.55 -12.45 17.56
N ALA A 110 -15.70 -12.48 16.87
CA ALA A 110 -16.86 -11.68 17.21
C ALA A 110 -17.53 -12.10 18.53
N LYS A 111 -17.43 -13.38 18.93
CA LYS A 111 -17.94 -13.89 20.21
C LYS A 111 -16.98 -13.64 21.38
N ALA A 112 -15.69 -13.47 21.08
CA ALA A 112 -14.63 -13.29 22.08
C ALA A 112 -14.43 -11.83 22.50
N LYS A 113 -15.11 -10.88 21.85
CA LYS A 113 -15.25 -9.47 22.25
C LYS A 113 -16.58 -9.28 22.96
#